data_AF-A0A9X1KEV1-F1
#
_entry.id   AF-A0A9X1KEV1-F1
#
_cell.length_a   1.000
_cell.length_b   1.000
_cell.length_c   1.000
_cell.angle_alpha   90.00
_cell.angle_beta   90.00
_cell.angle_gamma   90.00
#
_symmetry.space_group_name_H-M   'P 1'
#
loop_
_entity.id
_entity.type
_entity.pdbx_description
1 polymer ?
#
loop_
_entity_poly.entity_id
_entity_poly.type
_entity_poly.pdbx_seq_one_letter_code
_entity_poly.pdbx_strand_id
1 'polypeptide(L)'
;MTSLDGVQAAINSGKNSTQTIEEAILEAIVEARATCEENGSNSPNCAVAWDIVEELQAEKAHQKQAQHHKTSLESYCEMYPDALECLIYDV
;
A
#
# COMPACT_ATOMS: atom_id res chain seq x y z
N MET A 1 16.25 14.69 40.32
CA MET A 1 16.10 13.75 39.19
C MET A 1 14.63 13.69 38.85
N THR A 2 14.18 14.46 37.86
CA THR A 2 12.87 14.37 37.17
C THR A 2 12.64 15.71 36.46
N SER A 3 12.63 15.69 35.12
CA SER A 3 11.93 16.66 34.25
C SER A 3 12.20 16.43 32.76
N LEU A 4 13.03 15.45 32.37
CA LEU A 4 13.39 15.21 30.97
C LEU A 4 12.66 14.01 30.34
N ASP A 5 12.10 13.08 31.13
CA ASP A 5 11.42 11.89 30.59
C ASP A 5 10.05 12.19 29.98
N GLY A 6 9.38 13.27 30.41
CA GLY A 6 8.07 13.68 29.87
C GLY A 6 8.13 14.35 28.49
N VAL A 7 9.27 14.96 28.14
CA VAL A 7 9.47 15.62 26.84
C VAL A 7 9.75 14.58 25.75
N GLN A 8 10.35 13.44 26.11
CA GLN A 8 10.70 12.37 25.17
C GLN A 8 9.47 11.69 24.55
N ALA A 9 8.36 11.60 25.28
CA ALA A 9 7.12 11.00 24.77
C ALA A 9 6.43 11.89 23.71
N ALA A 10 6.41 13.21 23.92
CA ALA A 10 5.77 14.16 23.00
C ALA A 10 6.57 14.37 21.70
N ILE A 11 7.91 14.34 21.77
CA ILE A 11 8.77 14.48 20.58
C ILE A 11 8.77 13.24 19.67
N ASN A 12 8.35 12.08 20.18
CA ASN A 12 8.21 10.86 19.39
C ASN A 12 6.89 10.82 18.60
N SER A 13 5.84 11.50 19.08
CA SER A 13 4.53 11.52 18.42
C SER A 13 4.45 12.45 17.21
N GLY A 14 5.39 13.40 17.07
CA GLY A 14 5.41 14.42 16.02
C GLY A 14 6.49 14.23 14.94
N LYS A 15 7.12 13.05 14.86
CA LYS A 15 8.34 12.84 14.06
C LYS A 15 8.29 11.54 13.25
N ASN A 16 7.19 11.26 12.56
CA ASN A 16 7.16 10.18 11.57
C ASN A 16 6.16 10.43 10.43
N SER A 17 6.41 11.46 9.61
CA SER A 17 5.48 11.84 8.53
C SER A 17 6.05 11.60 7.14
N THR A 18 6.53 10.37 6.91
CA THR A 18 6.50 9.71 5.59
C THR A 18 6.44 8.20 5.82
N GLN A 19 5.37 7.74 6.46
CA GLN A 19 5.14 6.30 6.61
C GLN A 19 4.97 5.68 5.21
N THR A 20 5.75 4.65 4.93
CA THR A 20 5.65 3.90 3.68
C THR A 20 4.38 3.05 3.66
N ILE A 21 3.91 2.68 2.47
CA ILE A 21 2.73 1.80 2.35
C ILE A 21 3.00 0.42 2.96
N GLU A 22 4.25 -0.05 2.92
CA GLU A 22 4.71 -1.25 3.63
C GLU A 22 4.49 -1.15 5.14
N GLU A 23 4.92 -0.06 5.75
CA GLU A 23 4.79 0.16 7.20
C GLU A 23 3.31 0.27 7.60
N ALA A 24 2.50 0.97 6.80
CA ALA A 24 1.06 1.08 7.03
C ALA A 24 0.35 -0.28 6.97
N ILE A 25 0.73 -1.15 6.02
CA ILE A 25 0.19 -2.52 5.94
C ILE A 25 0.55 -3.33 7.19
N LEU A 26 1.80 -3.23 7.66
CA LEU A 26 2.24 -3.98 8.84
C LEU A 26 1.51 -3.53 10.11
N GLU A 27 1.30 -2.23 10.26
CA GLU A 27 0.51 -1.67 11.37
C GLU A 27 -0.95 -2.13 11.30
N ALA A 28 -1.59 -2.01 10.12
CA ALA A 28 -2.97 -2.46 9.93
C ALA A 28 -3.15 -3.96 10.20
N ILE A 29 -2.16 -4.82 9.88
CA ILE A 29 -2.22 -6.25 10.22
C ILE A 29 -2.21 -6.46 11.74
N VAL A 30 -1.40 -5.70 12.48
CA VAL A 30 -1.36 -5.78 13.95
C VAL A 30 -2.70 -5.32 14.53
N GLU A 31 -3.25 -4.20 14.04
CA GLU A 31 -4.55 -3.68 14.45
C GLU A 31 -5.70 -4.64 14.13
N ALA A 32 -5.70 -5.25 12.95
CA ALA A 32 -6.71 -6.23 12.56
C ALA A 32 -6.70 -7.44 13.49
N ARG A 33 -5.51 -7.98 13.81
CA ARG A 33 -5.37 -9.09 14.77
C ARG A 33 -5.88 -8.70 16.16
N ALA A 34 -5.45 -7.55 16.69
CA ALA A 34 -5.91 -7.08 17.99
C ALA A 34 -7.44 -6.88 18.03
N THR A 35 -8.00 -6.28 16.98
CA THR A 35 -9.45 -6.06 16.84
C THR A 35 -10.21 -7.40 16.82
N CYS A 36 -9.72 -8.39 16.09
CA CYS A 36 -10.31 -9.72 16.03
C CYS A 36 -10.18 -10.50 17.35
N GLU A 37 -9.08 -10.33 18.08
CA GLU A 37 -8.89 -10.92 19.40
C GLU A 37 -9.83 -10.30 20.45
N GLU A 38 -10.04 -8.98 20.40
CA GLU A 38 -10.90 -8.26 21.34
C GLU A 38 -12.40 -8.44 21.04
N ASN A 39 -12.80 -8.32 19.77
CA ASN A 39 -14.20 -8.31 19.36
C ASN A 39 -14.71 -9.70 18.93
N GLY A 40 -13.80 -10.66 18.75
CA GLY A 40 -14.07 -11.99 18.23
C GLY A 40 -13.90 -12.08 16.71
N SER A 41 -13.45 -13.25 16.23
CA SER A 41 -13.03 -13.46 14.84
C SER A 41 -14.15 -13.34 13.80
N ASN A 42 -15.41 -13.50 14.20
CA ASN A 42 -16.57 -13.35 13.31
C ASN A 42 -17.32 -12.02 13.52
N SER A 43 -16.71 -11.07 14.23
CA SER A 43 -17.32 -9.77 14.47
C SER A 43 -17.25 -8.87 13.23
N PRO A 44 -18.23 -7.95 13.04
CA PRO A 44 -18.16 -6.95 11.99
C PRO A 44 -16.89 -6.09 12.07
N ASN A 45 -16.42 -5.79 13.29
CA ASN A 45 -15.21 -4.98 13.50
C ASN A 45 -13.95 -5.72 13.01
N CYS A 46 -13.87 -7.03 13.25
CA CYS A 46 -12.79 -7.86 12.71
C CYS A 46 -12.79 -7.87 11.18
N ALA A 47 -13.97 -8.00 10.55
CA ALA A 47 -14.09 -7.95 9.10
C ALA A 47 -13.63 -6.59 8.53
N VAL A 48 -14.12 -5.48 9.08
CA VAL A 48 -13.72 -4.13 8.65
C VAL A 48 -12.23 -3.89 8.81
N ALA A 49 -11.61 -4.39 9.89
CA ALA A 49 -10.17 -4.22 10.09
C ALA A 49 -9.35 -5.00 9.05
N TRP A 50 -9.82 -6.18 8.63
CA TRP A 50 -9.20 -6.91 7.53
C TRP A 50 -9.48 -6.27 6.16
N ASP A 51 -10.66 -5.69 5.93
CA ASP A 51 -10.95 -4.94 4.70
C ASP A 51 -9.92 -3.79 4.51
N ILE A 52 -9.55 -3.08 5.59
CA ILE A 52 -8.51 -2.04 5.53
C ILE A 52 -7.16 -2.61 5.09
N VAL A 53 -6.77 -3.79 5.60
CA VAL A 53 -5.54 -4.46 5.19
C VAL A 53 -5.59 -4.84 3.70
N GLU A 54 -6.73 -5.35 3.23
CA GLU A 54 -6.92 -5.72 1.82
C GLU A 54 -6.80 -4.50 0.90
N GLU A 55 -7.42 -3.37 1.24
CA GLU A 55 -7.34 -2.13 0.46
C GLU A 55 -5.91 -1.56 0.40
N LEU A 56 -5.18 -1.57 1.52
CA LEU A 56 -3.78 -1.12 1.54
C LEU A 56 -2.88 -2.03 0.66
N GLN A 57 -3.12 -3.34 0.68
CA GLN A 57 -2.40 -4.27 -0.19
C GLN A 57 -2.76 -4.08 -1.67
N ALA A 58 -4.03 -3.79 -1.97
CA ALA A 58 -4.47 -3.48 -3.32
C ALA A 58 -3.80 -2.21 -3.84
N GLU A 59 -3.74 -1.15 -3.04
CA GLU A 59 -3.03 0.08 -3.41
C GLU A 59 -1.53 -0.15 -3.60
N LYS A 60 -0.88 -0.96 -2.74
CA LYS A 60 0.52 -1.36 -2.96
C LYS A 60 0.71 -2.08 -4.30
N ALA A 61 -0.20 -2.99 -4.66
CA ALA A 61 -0.15 -3.68 -5.93
C ALA A 61 -0.38 -2.71 -7.11
N HIS A 62 -1.28 -1.74 -6.95
CA HIS A 62 -1.54 -0.69 -7.93
C HIS A 62 -0.32 0.21 -8.14
N GLN A 63 0.34 0.66 -7.06
CA GLN A 63 1.59 1.42 -7.16
C GLN A 63 2.69 0.64 -7.89
N LYS A 64 2.80 -0.67 -7.64
CA LYS A 64 3.74 -1.54 -8.36
C LYS A 64 3.40 -1.65 -9.85
N GLN A 65 2.11 -1.72 -10.21
CA GLN A 65 1.68 -1.73 -11.61
C GLN A 65 1.93 -0.37 -12.28
N ALA A 66 1.71 0.74 -11.59
CA ALA A 66 2.00 2.08 -12.09
C ALA A 66 3.51 2.31 -12.34
N GLN A 67 4.37 1.59 -11.61
CA GLN A 67 5.81 1.55 -11.85
C GLN A 67 6.23 0.62 -13.00
N HIS A 68 5.29 -0.08 -13.66
CA HIS A 68 5.62 -0.89 -14.82
C HIS A 68 6.08 0.00 -15.97
N HIS A 69 7.37 -0.02 -16.26
CA HIS A 69 7.94 0.68 -17.39
C HIS A 69 7.48 0.03 -18.69
N LYS A 70 7.19 0.85 -19.70
CA LYS A 70 6.94 0.37 -21.05
C LYS A 70 8.10 -0.52 -21.48
N THR A 71 7.77 -1.67 -22.02
CA THR A 71 8.73 -2.54 -22.69
C THR A 71 9.36 -1.81 -23.88
N SER A 72 10.50 -2.32 -24.35
CA SER A 72 11.14 -1.79 -25.55
C SER A 72 10.22 -1.85 -26.77
N LEU A 73 9.39 -2.89 -26.88
CA LEU A 73 8.41 -3.03 -27.97
C LEU A 73 7.26 -2.02 -27.83
N GLU A 74 6.67 -1.87 -26.65
CA GLU A 74 5.61 -0.87 -26.43
C GLU A 74 6.10 0.54 -26.74
N SER A 75 7.29 0.91 -26.25
CA SER A 75 7.91 2.20 -26.53
C SER A 75 8.18 2.40 -28.03
N TYR A 76 8.62 1.35 -28.72
CA TYR A 76 8.84 1.38 -30.16
C TYR A 76 7.53 1.57 -30.94
N CYS A 77 6.49 0.81 -30.60
CA CYS A 77 5.19 0.87 -31.26
C CYS A 77 4.45 2.20 -31.05
N GLU A 78 4.69 2.90 -29.94
CA GLU A 78 4.19 4.26 -29.75
C GLU A 78 4.83 5.28 -30.68
N MET A 79 6.10 5.10 -31.02
CA MET A 79 6.82 5.98 -31.95
C MET A 79 6.58 5.60 -33.42
N TYR A 80 6.39 4.30 -33.69
CA TYR A 80 6.25 3.72 -35.03
C TYR A 80 5.02 2.80 -35.09
N PRO A 81 3.80 3.34 -35.04
CA PRO A 81 2.57 2.54 -35.00
C PRO A 81 2.31 1.76 -36.30
N ASP A 82 2.95 2.15 -37.41
CA ASP A 82 2.86 1.52 -38.72
C ASP A 82 3.92 0.42 -38.96
N ALA A 83 4.82 0.18 -38.00
CA ALA A 83 5.76 -0.93 -38.06
C ALA A 83 5.01 -2.28 -38.03
N LEU A 84 5.53 -3.29 -38.74
CA LEU A 84 4.89 -4.59 -38.91
C LEU A 84 4.64 -5.31 -37.57
N GLU A 85 5.55 -5.12 -36.62
CA GLU A 85 5.50 -5.67 -35.26
C GLU A 85 4.42 -5.01 -34.38
N CYS A 86 3.83 -3.89 -34.82
CA CYS A 86 2.90 -3.07 -34.06
C CYS A 86 1.48 -3.06 -34.62
N LEU A 87 1.25 -3.71 -35.77
CA LEU A 87 -0.06 -3.78 -36.40
C LEU A 87 -1.02 -4.65 -35.57
N ILE A 88 -2.08 -4.03 -35.06
CA ILE A 88 -3.19 -4.70 -34.38
C ILE A 88 -4.34 -4.80 -35.38
N TYR A 89 -4.86 -6.01 -35.57
CA TYR A 89 -5.98 -6.28 -36.47
C TYR A 89 -7.23 -6.61 -35.64
N ASP A 90 -8.36 -5.98 -35.95
CA ASP A 90 -9.65 -6.36 -35.37
C ASP A 90 -10.03 -7.77 -35.84
N VAL A 91 -10.49 -8.59 -34.89
CA VAL A 91 -10.94 -9.98 -35.10
C VAL A 91 -12.46 -10.12 -34.96
#